data_AF-A0A661PEK0-F1
#
_entry.id   AF-A0A661PEK0-F1
#
_cell.length_a   1.000
_cell.length_b   1.000
_cell.length_c   1.000
_cell.angle_alpha   90.00
_cell.angle_beta   90.00
_cell.angle_gamma   90.00
#
_symmetry.space_group_name_H-M   'P 1'
#
loop_
_entity.id
_entity.type
_entity.pdbx_description
1 polymer ?
#
loop_
_entity_poly.entity_id
_entity_poly.type
_entity_poly.pdbx_seq_one_letter_code
_entity_poly.pdbx_strand_id
1 'polypeptide(L)'
;VGRGEVVALPPAKRDAWWDGTTRQWPIMTADLGIRRDTLMAHYLSNHVAVAYGDIFGEMIALSQTLGFKVRVLGKATGATT
;
A
#
# COMPACT_ATOMS: atom_id res chain seq x y z
N VAL A 1 -4.72 -6.63 2.89
CA VAL A 1 -3.27 -6.75 2.64
C VAL A 1 -3.02 -6.48 1.16
N GLY A 2 -1.96 -5.73 0.85
CA GLY A 2 -1.57 -5.41 -0.52
C GLY A 2 -0.05 -5.33 -0.61
N ARG A 3 0.49 -5.42 -1.83
CA ARG A 3 1.90 -5.18 -2.13
C ARG A 3 2.03 -3.91 -2.95
N GLY A 4 3.19 -3.29 -2.87
CA GLY A 4 3.55 -2.13 -3.66
C GLY A 4 5.01 -1.80 -3.51
N GLU A 5 5.43 -0.78 -4.23
CA GLU A 5 6.80 -0.28 -4.23
C GLU A 5 6.83 1.19 -3.81
N VAL A 6 7.89 1.57 -3.09
CA VAL A 6 8.15 2.97 -2.76
C VAL A 6 8.73 3.64 -3.99
N VAL A 7 8.13 4.75 -4.42
CA VAL A 7 8.54 5.45 -5.64
C VAL A 7 9.15 6.79 -5.30
N ALA A 8 10.34 7.05 -5.83
CA ALA A 8 10.98 8.36 -5.74
C ALA A 8 10.41 9.30 -6.80
N LEU A 9 9.68 10.33 -6.39
CA LEU A 9 9.16 11.33 -7.31
C LEU A 9 10.22 12.36 -7.70
N PRO A 10 10.12 12.95 -8.91
CA PRO A 10 10.91 14.12 -9.27
C PRO A 10 10.75 15.24 -8.23
N PRO A 11 11.82 15.97 -7.86
CA PRO A 11 11.77 16.96 -6.78
C PRO A 11 10.63 17.97 -6.90
N ALA A 12 10.44 18.55 -8.09
CA ALA A 12 9.37 19.52 -8.34
C ALA A 12 7.97 18.97 -8.03
N LYS A 13 7.72 17.68 -8.33
CA LYS A 13 6.43 17.03 -8.08
C LYS A 13 6.26 16.66 -6.61
N ARG A 14 7.32 16.11 -6.01
CA ARG A 14 7.37 15.80 -4.58
C ARG A 14 7.08 17.04 -3.74
N ASP A 15 7.79 18.14 -4.03
CA ASP A 15 7.69 19.38 -3.27
C ASP A 15 6.31 20.01 -3.44
N ALA A 16 5.77 20.04 -4.66
CA ALA A 16 4.40 20.49 -4.90
C ALA A 16 3.35 19.67 -4.11
N TRP A 17 3.51 18.36 -4.00
CA TRP A 17 2.60 17.50 -3.23
C TRP A 17 2.77 17.69 -1.72
N TRP A 18 4.01 17.86 -1.26
CA TRP A 18 4.32 18.05 0.15
C TRP A 18 3.82 19.41 0.64
N ASP A 19 4.10 20.48 -0.10
CA ASP A 19 3.65 21.83 0.21
C ASP A 19 2.11 21.94 0.10
N GLY A 20 1.48 21.13 -0.75
CA GLY A 20 0.02 21.05 -0.89
C GLY A 20 -0.72 20.28 0.20
N THR A 21 -0.01 19.73 1.21
CA THR A 21 -0.62 18.97 2.31
C THR A 21 -0.21 19.52 3.68
N THR A 22 0.71 18.88 4.39
CA THR A 22 1.22 19.33 5.70
C THR A 22 2.74 19.18 5.70
N ARG A 23 3.42 20.30 5.46
CA ARG A 23 4.86 20.31 5.17
C ARG A 23 5.75 19.73 6.29
N GLN A 24 5.25 19.78 7.51
CA GLN A 24 5.91 19.29 8.71
C GLN A 24 5.84 17.76 8.82
N TRP A 25 4.92 17.11 8.11
CA TRP A 25 4.71 15.67 8.20
C TRP A 25 5.50 14.93 7.13
N PRO A 26 6.05 13.74 7.45
CA PRO A 26 6.74 12.93 6.46
C PRO A 26 5.77 12.46 5.38
N ILE A 27 6.19 12.53 4.11
CA ILE A 27 5.43 12.03 2.97
C ILE A 27 6.09 10.76 2.41
N MET A 28 5.28 9.73 2.22
CA MET A 28 5.68 8.48 1.56
C MET A 28 4.84 8.31 0.30
N THR A 29 5.51 8.14 -0.84
CA THR A 29 4.86 7.87 -2.13
C THR A 29 5.09 6.43 -2.53
N ALA A 30 4.01 5.71 -2.82
CA ALA A 30 4.04 4.31 -3.19
C ALA A 30 3.09 4.02 -4.36
N ASP A 31 3.49 3.11 -5.24
CA ASP A 31 2.61 2.49 -6.22
C ASP A 31 2.15 1.12 -5.71
N LEU A 32 0.84 0.95 -5.56
CA LEU A 32 0.22 -0.30 -5.10
C LEU A 32 -0.31 -1.17 -6.26
N GLY A 33 -0.02 -0.79 -7.52
CA GLY A 33 -0.48 -1.50 -8.71
C GLY A 33 -1.99 -1.46 -8.93
N ILE A 34 -2.69 -0.54 -8.27
CA ILE A 34 -4.14 -0.31 -8.38
C ILE A 34 -4.41 1.19 -8.53
N ARG A 35 -5.57 1.51 -9.10
CA ARG A 35 -6.01 2.91 -9.20
C ARG A 35 -6.22 3.50 -7.81
N ARG A 36 -5.79 4.75 -7.63
CA ARG A 36 -6.00 5.53 -6.40
C ARG A 36 -7.46 5.48 -5.94
N ASP A 37 -8.41 5.71 -6.85
CA ASP A 37 -9.82 5.78 -6.49
C ASP A 37 -10.35 4.42 -6.01
N THR A 38 -9.85 3.31 -6.57
CA THR A 38 -10.16 1.94 -6.10
C THR A 38 -9.62 1.71 -4.69
N LEU A 39 -8.39 2.14 -4.40
CA LEU A 39 -7.83 2.07 -3.05
C LEU A 39 -8.70 2.85 -2.06
N MET A 40 -9.00 4.11 -2.38
CA MET A 40 -9.76 5.01 -1.50
C MET A 40 -11.19 4.53 -1.25
N ALA A 41 -11.84 3.92 -2.25
CA ALA A 41 -13.21 3.42 -2.11
C ALA A 41 -13.32 2.13 -1.28
N HIS A 42 -12.28 1.29 -1.26
CA HIS A 42 -12.35 -0.04 -0.66
C HIS A 42 -11.55 -0.21 0.64
N TYR A 43 -10.64 0.73 0.95
CA TYR A 43 -9.88 0.74 2.18
C TYR A 43 -10.74 1.26 3.33
N LEU A 44 -10.75 0.53 4.45
CA LEU A 44 -11.71 0.73 5.54
C LEU A 44 -11.15 1.55 6.72
N SER A 45 -9.95 2.12 6.59
CA SER A 45 -9.29 2.87 7.64
C SER A 45 -8.58 4.11 7.08
N ASN A 46 -8.32 5.09 7.94
CA ASN A 46 -7.45 6.23 7.65
C ASN A 46 -5.97 5.93 7.93
N HIS A 47 -5.66 4.85 8.68
CA HIS A 47 -4.31 4.42 9.00
C HIS A 47 -3.94 3.16 8.23
N VAL A 48 -2.70 3.11 7.73
CA VAL A 48 -2.10 1.94 7.08
C VAL A 48 -0.78 1.59 7.76
N ALA A 49 -0.51 0.30 7.91
CA ALA A 49 0.78 -0.21 8.34
C ALA A 49 1.60 -0.61 7.10
N VAL A 50 2.84 -0.14 7.03
CA VAL A 50 3.78 -0.43 5.95
C VAL A 50 4.92 -1.26 6.52
N ALA A 51 5.26 -2.35 5.84
CA ALA A 51 6.36 -3.23 6.19
C ALA A 51 7.18 -3.55 4.94
N TYR A 52 8.50 -3.49 5.08
CA TYR A 52 9.44 -3.80 3.99
C TYR A 52 9.74 -5.31 3.95
N GLY A 53 10.03 -5.82 2.75
CA GLY A 53 10.38 -7.23 2.50
C GLY A 53 9.25 -8.04 1.86
N ASP A 54 9.57 -9.25 1.44
CA ASP A 54 8.60 -10.20 0.87
C ASP A 54 7.94 -11.00 2.00
N ILE A 55 7.00 -10.37 2.71
CA ILE A 55 6.27 -10.96 3.85
C ILE A 55 4.78 -11.15 3.57
N PHE A 56 4.38 -11.01 2.31
CA PHE A 56 2.97 -10.95 1.91
C PHE A 56 2.25 -12.29 2.15
N GLY A 57 2.91 -13.39 1.78
CA GLY A 57 2.37 -14.73 1.97
C GLY A 57 2.23 -15.08 3.44
N GLU A 58 3.27 -14.81 4.23
CA GLU A 58 3.34 -15.03 5.67
C GLU A 58 2.26 -14.25 6.42
N MET A 59 2.06 -12.97 6.07
CA MET A 59 1.02 -12.14 6.69
C MET A 59 -0.38 -12.69 6.41
N ILE A 60 -0.65 -13.16 5.19
CA ILE A 60 -1.93 -13.79 4.84
C ILE A 60 -2.10 -15.11 5.60
N ALA A 61 -1.10 -15.98 5.55
CA ALA A 61 -1.14 -17.29 6.18
C ALA A 61 -1.34 -17.20 7.70
N LEU A 62 -0.60 -16.30 8.37
CA LEU A 62 -0.77 -16.03 9.80
C LEU A 62 -2.18 -15.51 10.11
N SER A 63 -2.66 -14.53 9.34
CA SER A 63 -3.98 -13.94 9.57
C SER A 63 -5.10 -14.97 9.41
N GLN A 64 -5.01 -15.83 8.40
CA GLN A 64 -5.96 -16.92 8.18
C GLN A 64 -5.88 -17.98 9.29
N THR A 65 -4.67 -18.34 9.74
CA THR A 65 -4.46 -19.28 10.85
C THR A 65 -5.08 -18.77 12.15
N LEU A 66 -5.03 -17.46 12.38
CA LEU A 66 -5.69 -16.80 13.52
C LEU A 66 -7.21 -16.62 13.34
N GLY A 67 -7.79 -17.05 12.21
CA GLY A 67 -9.21 -16.98 11.94
C GLY A 67 -9.70 -15.63 11.38
N PHE A 68 -8.81 -14.73 10.97
CA PHE A 68 -9.20 -13.44 10.38
C PHE A 68 -9.62 -13.58 8.91
N LYS A 69 -10.70 -12.89 8.54
CA LYS A 69 -11.08 -12.73 7.13
C LYS A 69 -10.14 -11.73 6.45
N VAL A 70 -9.29 -12.22 5.56
CA VAL A 70 -8.32 -11.38 4.84
C VAL A 70 -8.88 -10.91 3.50
N ARG A 71 -8.90 -9.60 3.29
CA ARG A 71 -9.14 -8.99 1.96
C ARG A 71 -7.79 -8.62 1.33
N VAL A 72 -7.53 -9.13 0.14
CA VAL A 72 -6.37 -8.77 -0.67
C VAL A 72 -6.76 -7.72 -1.70
N LEU A 73 -5.98 -6.65 -1.80
CA LEU A 73 -6.18 -5.57 -2.77
C LEU A 73 -4.83 -5.29 -3.44
N GLY A 74 -4.74 -5.48 -4.75
CA GLY A 74 -3.47 -5.38 -5.50
C GLY A 74 -3.43 -6.30 -6.72
N LYS A 75 -2.38 -6.19 -7.54
CA LYS A 75 -2.09 -7.17 -8.59
C LYS A 75 -1.75 -8.52 -7.96
N ALA A 76 -2.47 -9.57 -8.37
CA ALA A 76 -2.09 -10.95 -8.10
C ALA A 76 -0.88 -11.31 -8.98
N THR A 77 0.34 -11.09 -8.50
CA THR A 77 1.51 -11.73 -9.08
C THR A 77 1.53 -13.20 -8.64
N GLY A 78 1.12 -14.09 -9.55
CA GLY A 78 1.50 -15.52 -9.58
C GLY A 78 0.53 -16.53 -8.98
N ALA A 79 -0.63 -16.76 -9.62
CA ALA A 79 -1.16 -18.12 -9.71
C ALA A 79 -0.79 -18.64 -11.10
N THR A 80 0.37 -19.30 -11.20
CA THR A 80 0.74 -20.07 -12.38
C THR A 80 0.36 -21.52 -12.13
N THR A 81 -0.45 -22.03 -13.06
CA THR A 81 -0.78 -23.43 -13.32
C THR A 81 0.43 -24.36 -13.27
#